data_AF-A0AAN9ABI9-F1
#
_entry.id   AF-A0AAN9ABI9-F1
#
_cell.length_a   1.000
_cell.length_b   1.000
_cell.length_c   1.000
_cell.angle_alpha   90.00
_cell.angle_beta   90.00
_cell.angle_gamma   90.00
#
_symmetry.space_group_name_H-M   'P 1'
#
loop_
_entity.id
_entity.type
_entity.pdbx_description
1 polymer ?
#
loop_
_entity_poly.entity_id
_entity_poly.type
_entity_poly.pdbx_seq_one_letter_code
_entity_poly.pdbx_strand_id
1 'polypeptide(L)'
;MALQACCDRYEYDDHYFLTDPKEFIYEFFPLQSEWQLLKAPISLHEFEELPFVRSLFFRYGLYFPDEHTKAVMYTDSTGAATIRIGMPSHMQSSLIFHYNLKLYDSDKDQYDSVSLKRFVMQSVVGNLVAFRVHAPCSGALLLDIFANAVTPREYLTGEPMKFKSVCKFKIVCEDLQTVMVPLPDCASGEWGPAKATRLFGLEPITHQDALVFAGRDLELQFHMTRPLTDFMATLHKNGSEEKRLSKYVSHRVADDVVTFTLSFPEEGQYGLDIYTREVGAPDATGPTEKHLLTHCCKYLINSSKRN
;
A
#
# COMPACT_ATOMS: atom_id res chain seq x y z
N MET A 1 30.57 11.85 14.00
CA MET A 1 29.33 11.89 14.80
C MET A 1 28.41 12.90 14.13
N ALA A 2 27.56 12.44 13.22
CA ALA A 2 26.57 13.30 12.57
C ALA A 2 25.32 13.32 13.45
N LEU A 3 24.96 14.50 13.97
CA LEU A 3 23.77 14.73 14.77
C LEU A 3 22.66 15.18 13.81
N GLN A 4 21.58 14.39 13.70
CA GLN A 4 20.42 14.75 12.89
C GLN A 4 19.50 15.67 13.72
N ALA A 5 19.50 16.96 13.39
CA ALA A 5 18.63 17.94 14.02
C ALA A 5 17.25 17.94 13.35
N CYS A 6 16.33 17.09 13.83
CA CYS A 6 14.90 17.33 13.66
C CYS A 6 14.12 16.63 14.78
N CYS A 7 13.49 17.41 15.66
CA CYS A 7 12.76 17.06 16.90
C CYS A 7 13.62 16.70 18.13
N ASP A 8 13.27 17.29 19.27
CA ASP A 8 13.91 17.20 20.61
C ASP A 8 13.83 15.80 21.27
N ARG A 9 14.14 14.72 20.54
CA ARG A 9 14.51 13.43 21.11
C ARG A 9 15.66 12.83 20.32
N TYR A 10 16.86 12.93 20.89
CA TYR A 10 18.04 12.19 20.46
C TYR A 10 17.81 10.69 20.72
N GLU A 11 17.19 9.98 19.79
CA GLU A 11 17.32 8.53 19.70
C GLU A 11 18.67 8.24 19.01
N TYR A 12 19.54 7.50 19.69
CA TYR A 12 20.76 6.98 19.09
C TYR A 12 20.36 6.01 17.97
N ASP A 13 20.87 6.26 16.75
CA ASP A 13 20.64 5.39 15.60
C ASP A 13 21.95 4.69 15.21
N ASP A 14 22.09 3.44 15.66
CA ASP A 14 23.24 2.55 15.41
C ASP A 14 23.55 2.41 13.91
N HIS A 15 22.58 2.66 13.03
CA HIS A 15 22.77 2.56 11.59
C HIS A 15 23.95 3.41 11.08
N TYR A 16 24.22 4.55 11.72
CA TYR A 16 25.28 5.47 11.31
C TYR A 16 26.68 5.11 11.83
N PHE A 17 26.83 3.96 12.49
CA PHE A 17 28.12 3.43 12.89
C PHE A 17 28.63 2.41 11.87
N LEU A 18 29.71 2.77 11.14
CA LEU A 18 30.32 1.92 10.10
C LEU A 18 29.33 1.50 8.98
N THR A 19 28.41 2.39 8.61
CA THR A 19 27.47 2.22 7.50
C THR A 19 28.22 1.97 6.19
N ASP A 20 27.68 1.09 5.33
CA ASP A 20 28.20 0.92 3.97
C ASP A 20 28.13 2.28 3.23
N PRO A 21 29.24 2.75 2.61
CA PRO A 21 29.24 3.99 1.84
C PRO A 21 28.13 4.07 0.77
N LYS A 22 27.69 2.92 0.22
CA LYS A 22 26.59 2.83 -0.75
C LYS A 22 25.23 3.15 -0.15
N GLU A 23 25.04 2.94 1.14
CA GLU A 23 23.82 3.34 1.85
C GLU A 23 23.96 4.78 2.34
N PHE A 24 25.14 5.13 2.86
CA PHE A 24 25.42 6.44 3.44
C PHE A 24 25.27 7.59 2.42
N ILE A 25 25.63 7.36 1.16
CA ILE A 25 25.53 8.36 0.09
C ILE A 25 24.09 8.79 -0.19
N TYR A 26 23.07 8.02 0.21
CA TYR A 26 21.67 8.44 0.02
C TYR A 26 21.25 9.58 0.95
N GLU A 27 21.90 9.72 2.11
CA GLU A 27 21.56 10.74 3.09
C GLU A 27 22.59 11.88 3.13
N PHE A 28 23.86 11.59 2.80
CA PHE A 28 24.94 12.55 2.96
C PHE A 28 25.86 12.60 1.75
N PHE A 29 25.92 13.76 1.10
CA PHE A 29 26.92 14.06 0.08
C PHE A 29 28.12 14.80 0.71
N PRO A 30 29.34 14.24 0.67
CA PRO A 30 30.52 14.86 1.27
C PRO A 30 31.07 16.02 0.43
N LEU A 31 31.71 16.98 1.09
CA LEU A 31 32.36 18.14 0.43
C LEU A 31 33.54 17.75 -0.46
N GLN A 32 34.29 16.70 -0.11
CA GLN A 32 35.38 16.17 -0.95
C GLN A 32 34.98 14.79 -1.47
N SER A 33 35.15 14.58 -2.78
CA SER A 33 34.62 13.42 -3.51
C SER A 33 35.23 12.09 -3.02
N GLU A 34 36.48 12.10 -2.57
CA GLU A 34 37.18 10.96 -2.00
C GLU A 34 36.50 10.40 -0.74
N TRP A 35 35.78 11.22 0.02
CA TRP A 35 35.05 10.80 1.22
C TRP A 35 33.71 10.13 0.93
N GLN A 36 33.32 10.03 -0.34
CA GLN A 36 32.19 9.17 -0.70
C GLN A 36 32.52 7.70 -0.45
N LEU A 37 33.80 7.32 -0.51
CA LEU A 37 34.28 5.94 -0.31
C LEU A 37 33.60 4.92 -1.24
N LEU A 38 32.99 5.38 -2.33
CA LEU A 38 32.38 4.57 -3.37
C LEU A 38 33.46 4.11 -4.36
N LYS A 39 33.27 2.91 -4.93
CA LYS A 39 34.11 2.42 -6.03
C LYS A 39 34.03 3.34 -7.26
N ALA A 40 32.86 3.90 -7.51
CA ALA A 40 32.59 4.91 -8.53
C ALA A 40 31.89 6.08 -7.82
N PRO A 41 32.61 7.18 -7.53
CA PRO A 41 32.00 8.37 -6.95
C PRO A 41 30.94 8.97 -7.86
N ILE A 42 29.86 9.50 -7.28
CA ILE A 42 28.79 10.19 -7.99
C ILE A 42 28.96 11.70 -7.88
N SER A 43 28.43 12.43 -8.86
CA SER A 43 28.34 13.89 -8.87
C SER A 43 27.25 14.38 -7.92
N LEU A 44 27.28 15.68 -7.59
CA LEU A 44 26.21 16.32 -6.82
C LEU A 44 24.86 16.21 -7.54
N HIS A 45 24.87 16.33 -8.87
CA HIS A 45 23.66 16.20 -9.68
C HIS A 45 23.05 14.79 -9.58
N GLU A 46 23.88 13.75 -9.69
CA GLU A 46 23.42 12.37 -9.51
C GLU A 46 22.91 12.12 -8.09
N PHE A 47 23.56 12.70 -7.07
CA PHE A 47 23.08 12.65 -5.68
C PHE A 47 21.69 13.31 -5.51
N GLU A 48 21.47 14.48 -6.12
CA GLU A 48 20.18 15.18 -6.08
C GLU A 48 19.05 14.40 -6.78
N GLU A 49 19.40 13.50 -7.70
CA GLU A 49 18.46 12.59 -8.35
C GLU A 49 18.15 11.33 -7.54
N LEU A 50 18.95 10.99 -6.52
CA LEU A 50 18.72 9.79 -5.71
C LEU A 50 17.41 9.88 -4.92
N PRO A 51 16.62 8.80 -4.84
CA PRO A 51 15.46 8.74 -3.96
C PRO A 51 15.81 9.11 -2.52
N PHE A 52 14.98 9.94 -1.90
CA PHE A 52 15.13 10.21 -0.47
C PHE A 52 14.77 8.95 0.31
N VAL A 53 15.74 8.36 1.00
CA VAL A 53 15.53 7.22 1.90
C VAL A 53 16.07 7.55 3.29
N ARG A 54 15.59 6.83 4.30
CA ARG A 54 16.11 6.91 5.68
C ARG A 54 16.77 5.60 6.07
N SER A 55 17.61 5.62 7.10
CA SER A 55 18.21 4.45 7.76
C SER A 55 17.31 3.21 7.86
N LEU A 56 16.01 3.39 8.18
CA LEU A 56 15.04 2.29 8.27
C LEU A 56 14.79 1.54 6.96
N PHE A 57 14.95 2.19 5.82
CA PHE A 57 14.87 1.56 4.50
C PHE A 57 15.90 0.43 4.41
N PHE A 58 17.16 0.73 4.74
CA PHE A 58 18.25 -0.23 4.75
C PHE A 58 18.12 -1.26 5.89
N ARG A 59 17.66 -0.82 7.08
CA ARG A 59 17.43 -1.73 8.22
C ARG A 59 16.42 -2.84 7.90
N TYR A 60 15.39 -2.53 7.12
CA TYR A 60 14.42 -3.53 6.65
C TYR A 60 14.88 -4.29 5.40
N GLY A 61 16.07 -4.01 4.88
CA GLY A 61 16.60 -4.60 3.65
C GLY A 61 15.80 -4.22 2.42
N LEU A 62 15.13 -3.07 2.43
CA LEU A 62 14.39 -2.58 1.28
C LEU A 62 15.35 -2.17 0.17
N TYR A 63 14.88 -2.31 -1.07
CA TYR A 63 15.65 -1.89 -2.24
C TYR A 63 14.71 -1.43 -3.35
N PHE A 64 15.24 -0.63 -4.28
CA PHE A 64 14.54 -0.27 -5.50
C PHE A 64 14.86 -1.33 -6.57
N PRO A 65 13.86 -2.05 -7.11
CA PRO A 65 14.10 -3.06 -8.15
C PRO A 65 14.40 -2.44 -9.52
N ASP A 66 14.05 -1.17 -9.71
CA ASP A 66 14.28 -0.42 -10.95
C ASP A 66 15.44 0.55 -10.74
N GLU A 67 16.51 0.37 -11.52
CA GLU A 67 17.71 1.21 -11.51
C GLU A 67 17.41 2.68 -11.90
N HIS A 68 16.29 2.94 -12.58
CA HIS A 68 15.86 4.28 -12.95
C HIS A 68 14.97 4.96 -11.89
N THR A 69 14.83 4.38 -10.70
CA THR A 69 14.09 5.00 -9.60
C THR A 69 14.83 6.25 -9.11
N LYS A 70 14.23 7.42 -9.34
CA LYS A 70 14.76 8.73 -8.95
C LYS A 70 13.91 9.38 -7.85
N ALA A 71 14.43 10.42 -7.19
CA ALA A 71 13.67 11.24 -6.24
C ALA A 71 12.44 11.90 -6.87
N VAL A 72 12.54 12.27 -8.15
CA VAL A 72 11.43 12.83 -8.93
C VAL A 72 10.95 11.80 -9.94
N MET A 73 9.69 11.40 -9.81
CA MET A 73 9.03 10.44 -10.71
C MET A 73 7.97 11.18 -11.53
N TYR A 74 7.98 10.96 -12.84
CA TYR A 74 7.01 11.58 -13.75
C TYR A 74 5.85 10.63 -14.02
N THR A 75 4.66 11.17 -14.19
CA THR A 75 3.51 10.39 -14.63
C THR A 75 3.65 9.98 -16.09
N ASP A 76 3.16 8.79 -16.43
CA ASP A 76 2.99 8.33 -17.80
C ASP A 76 1.85 9.05 -18.52
N SER A 77 1.59 8.67 -19.78
CA SER A 77 0.49 9.23 -20.60
C SER A 77 -0.91 9.02 -20.00
N THR A 78 -1.05 8.15 -19.00
CA THR A 78 -2.31 7.91 -18.27
C THR A 78 -2.43 8.78 -17.01
N GLY A 79 -1.46 9.65 -16.74
CA GLY A 79 -1.41 10.44 -15.52
C GLY A 79 -1.02 9.62 -14.29
N ALA A 80 -0.37 8.47 -14.46
CA ALA A 80 0.02 7.58 -13.37
C ALA A 80 1.54 7.46 -13.22
N ALA A 81 2.04 7.41 -11.99
CA ALA A 81 3.42 7.08 -11.67
C ALA A 81 3.44 5.87 -10.71
N THR A 82 4.32 4.90 -10.96
CA THR A 82 4.42 3.69 -10.12
C THR A 82 5.77 3.61 -9.45
N ILE A 83 5.76 3.58 -8.11
CA ILE A 83 6.95 3.35 -7.30
C ILE A 83 6.91 1.91 -6.83
N ARG A 84 8.00 1.17 -7.05
CA ARG A 84 8.15 -0.21 -6.58
C ARG A 84 9.27 -0.28 -5.56
N ILE A 85 9.03 -1.01 -4.47
CA ILE A 85 10.03 -1.28 -3.44
C ILE A 85 10.06 -2.79 -3.24
N GLY A 86 11.24 -3.38 -3.38
CA GLY A 86 11.49 -4.76 -3.03
C GLY A 86 11.79 -4.91 -1.54
N MET A 87 11.35 -6.03 -0.99
CA MET A 87 11.66 -6.43 0.37
C MET A 87 12.25 -7.84 0.42
N PRO A 88 13.02 -8.20 1.45
CA PRO A 88 13.54 -9.54 1.62
C PRO A 88 12.43 -10.55 1.89
N SER A 89 12.56 -11.78 1.40
CA SER A 89 11.49 -12.79 1.53
C SER A 89 11.09 -13.11 2.97
N HIS A 90 12.05 -13.08 3.90
CA HIS A 90 11.80 -13.34 5.31
C HIS A 90 10.99 -12.23 6.01
N MET A 91 10.88 -11.04 5.41
CA MET A 91 10.14 -9.90 5.97
C MET A 91 8.70 -9.78 5.43
N GLN A 92 8.34 -10.50 4.36
CA GLN A 92 7.03 -10.35 3.69
C GLN A 92 5.84 -10.56 4.65
N SER A 93 5.98 -11.49 5.59
CA SER A 93 4.92 -11.86 6.54
C SER A 93 4.74 -10.87 7.71
N SER A 94 5.68 -9.95 7.92
CA SER A 94 5.65 -9.00 9.05
C SER A 94 5.71 -7.55 8.62
N LEU A 95 6.28 -7.26 7.45
CA LEU A 95 6.44 -5.88 7.01
C LEU A 95 5.13 -5.34 6.45
N ILE A 96 4.65 -4.27 7.07
CA ILE A 96 3.46 -3.54 6.66
C ILE A 96 3.85 -2.14 6.20
N PHE A 97 3.15 -1.64 5.19
CA PHE A 97 3.41 -0.34 4.61
C PHE A 97 2.21 0.59 4.77
N HIS A 98 2.52 1.86 4.98
CA HIS A 98 1.57 2.96 4.97
C HIS A 98 2.13 4.07 4.08
N TYR A 99 1.26 4.95 3.60
CA TYR A 99 1.70 6.09 2.80
C TYR A 99 0.85 7.31 3.12
N ASN A 100 1.45 8.48 2.90
CA ASN A 100 0.77 9.75 2.81
C ASN A 100 1.03 10.36 1.44
N LEU A 101 -0.02 10.90 0.82
CA LEU A 101 0.07 11.66 -0.42
C LEU A 101 -0.45 13.07 -0.18
N LYS A 102 0.31 14.08 -0.60
CA LYS A 102 -0.03 15.49 -0.43
C LYS A 102 0.33 16.31 -1.67
N LEU A 103 -0.32 17.45 -1.87
CA LEU A 103 0.11 18.46 -2.84
C LEU A 103 1.46 19.03 -2.40
N TYR A 104 2.45 19.05 -3.30
CA TYR A 104 3.82 19.43 -2.97
C TYR A 104 3.94 20.87 -2.42
N ASP A 105 3.22 21.82 -3.03
CA ASP A 105 3.37 23.25 -2.70
C ASP A 105 2.53 23.71 -1.50
N SER A 106 1.50 22.95 -1.10
CA SER A 106 0.54 23.39 -0.07
C SER A 106 0.41 22.45 1.12
N ASP A 107 1.13 21.32 1.12
CA ASP A 107 1.05 20.24 2.13
C ASP A 107 -0.40 19.76 2.42
N LYS A 108 -1.33 20.01 1.50
CA LYS A 108 -2.73 19.58 1.57
C LYS A 108 -2.86 18.13 1.13
N ASP A 109 -3.64 17.34 1.85
CA ASP A 109 -3.91 15.93 1.58
C ASP A 109 -5.26 15.69 0.87
N GLN A 110 -5.86 16.74 0.31
CA GLN A 110 -7.15 16.72 -0.37
C GLN A 110 -7.11 17.51 -1.68
N TYR A 111 -7.87 17.03 -2.66
CA TYR A 111 -8.14 17.68 -3.93
C TYR A 111 -9.65 17.62 -4.21
N ASP A 112 -10.28 18.76 -4.48
CA ASP A 112 -11.73 18.86 -4.69
C ASP A 112 -12.59 18.14 -3.63
N SER A 113 -12.22 18.30 -2.35
CA SER A 113 -12.85 17.66 -1.19
C SER A 113 -12.71 16.12 -1.14
N VAL A 114 -11.92 15.52 -2.03
CA VAL A 114 -11.58 14.10 -2.02
C VAL A 114 -10.18 13.92 -1.43
N SER A 115 -10.03 12.97 -0.52
CA SER A 115 -8.70 12.63 0.03
C SER A 115 -7.78 12.10 -1.05
N LEU A 116 -6.54 12.60 -1.09
CA LEU A 116 -5.48 12.14 -1.99
C LEU A 116 -5.12 10.67 -1.77
N LYS A 117 -5.46 10.06 -0.63
CA LYS A 117 -5.33 8.62 -0.40
C LYS A 117 -6.11 7.78 -1.42
N ARG A 118 -7.23 8.31 -1.92
CA ARG A 118 -8.03 7.63 -2.96
C ARG A 118 -7.39 7.68 -4.34
N PHE A 119 -6.25 8.34 -4.49
CA PHE A 119 -5.50 8.40 -5.74
C PHE A 119 -4.25 7.52 -5.73
N VAL A 120 -4.10 6.64 -4.73
CA VAL A 120 -2.98 5.70 -4.63
C VAL A 120 -3.47 4.27 -4.48
N MET A 121 -3.08 3.43 -5.44
CA MET A 121 -3.25 1.99 -5.33
C MET A 121 -1.95 1.38 -4.76
N GLN A 122 -1.96 1.12 -3.45
CA GLN A 122 -0.94 0.30 -2.79
C GLN A 122 -1.28 -1.18 -3.01
N SER A 123 -0.35 -1.98 -3.54
CA SER A 123 -0.53 -3.42 -3.71
C SER A 123 0.76 -4.17 -3.43
N VAL A 124 0.65 -5.45 -3.07
CA VAL A 124 1.80 -6.31 -2.81
C VAL A 124 1.67 -7.56 -3.67
N VAL A 125 2.71 -7.85 -4.46
CA VAL A 125 2.81 -9.06 -5.29
C VAL A 125 4.18 -9.68 -5.07
N GLY A 126 4.20 -10.89 -4.51
CA GLY A 126 5.44 -11.54 -4.09
C GLY A 126 6.20 -10.67 -3.08
N ASN A 127 7.45 -10.34 -3.40
CA ASN A 127 8.33 -9.54 -2.56
C ASN A 127 8.36 -8.04 -2.93
N LEU A 128 7.43 -7.59 -3.76
CA LEU A 128 7.35 -6.22 -4.24
C LEU A 128 6.10 -5.54 -3.70
N VAL A 129 6.27 -4.39 -3.06
CA VAL A 129 5.19 -3.44 -2.82
C VAL A 129 5.22 -2.37 -3.91
N ALA A 130 4.04 -2.09 -4.48
CA ALA A 130 3.86 -1.06 -5.50
C ALA A 130 2.90 0.02 -5.01
N PHE A 131 3.28 1.28 -5.21
CA PHE A 131 2.45 2.46 -4.98
C PHE A 131 2.19 3.12 -6.34
N ARG A 132 1.02 2.84 -6.91
CA ARG A 132 0.59 3.47 -8.16
C ARG A 132 -0.20 4.72 -7.84
N VAL A 133 0.44 5.88 -8.04
CA VAL A 133 -0.13 7.21 -7.83
C VAL A 133 -0.80 7.66 -9.12
N HIS A 134 -2.07 8.03 -9.05
CA HIS A 134 -2.83 8.62 -10.15
C HIS A 134 -2.98 10.12 -9.88
N ALA A 135 -2.34 10.97 -10.68
CA ALA A 135 -2.39 12.40 -10.43
C ALA A 135 -3.80 12.94 -10.67
N PRO A 136 -4.43 13.62 -9.69
CA PRO A 136 -5.76 14.21 -9.87
C PRO A 136 -5.73 15.47 -10.76
N CYS A 137 -4.59 16.13 -10.86
CA CYS A 137 -4.35 17.33 -11.64
C CYS A 137 -2.89 17.43 -12.08
N SER A 138 -2.62 18.28 -13.08
CA SER A 138 -1.24 18.70 -13.37
C SER A 138 -0.66 19.45 -12.17
N GLY A 139 0.61 19.18 -11.88
CA GLY A 139 1.31 19.71 -10.72
C GLY A 139 2.21 18.67 -10.07
N ALA A 140 2.66 18.97 -8.85
CA ALA A 140 3.52 18.09 -8.09
C ALA A 140 2.84 17.56 -6.82
N LEU A 141 3.10 16.30 -6.51
CA LEU A 141 2.68 15.60 -5.30
C LEU A 141 3.90 15.14 -4.50
N LEU A 142 3.75 15.01 -3.19
CA LEU A 142 4.71 14.37 -2.31
C LEU A 142 4.14 13.05 -1.81
N LEU A 143 4.77 11.95 -2.19
CA LEU A 143 4.50 10.61 -1.66
C LEU A 143 5.51 10.31 -0.55
N ASP A 144 5.02 10.11 0.68
CA ASP A 144 5.83 9.69 1.83
C ASP A 144 5.43 8.26 2.22
N ILE A 145 6.37 7.33 2.13
CA ILE A 145 6.16 5.91 2.38
C ILE A 145 6.74 5.56 3.74
N PHE A 146 5.95 4.86 4.52
CA PHE A 146 6.29 4.41 5.86
C PHE A 146 6.22 2.89 5.92
N ALA A 147 7.04 2.31 6.80
CA ALA A 147 7.00 0.87 7.06
C ALA A 147 7.10 0.58 8.55
N ASN A 148 6.55 -0.56 8.95
CA ASN A 148 6.72 -1.11 10.28
C ASN A 148 6.77 -2.64 10.21
N ALA A 149 7.62 -3.28 11.01
CA ALA A 149 7.64 -4.72 11.15
C ALA A 149 6.70 -5.12 12.29
N VAL A 150 5.59 -5.78 11.97
CA VAL A 150 4.53 -6.15 12.91
C VAL A 150 4.15 -7.60 12.64
N THR A 151 4.15 -8.44 13.67
CA THR A 151 3.71 -9.82 13.52
C THR A 151 2.20 -9.88 13.28
N PRO A 152 1.67 -10.94 12.62
CA PRO A 152 0.23 -11.09 12.43
C PRO A 152 -0.58 -11.00 13.74
N ARG A 153 -0.01 -11.52 14.85
CA ARG A 153 -0.65 -11.43 16.17
C ARG A 153 -0.75 -10.01 16.68
N GLU A 154 0.32 -9.23 16.58
CA GLU A 154 0.32 -7.81 16.97
C GLU A 154 -0.57 -6.96 16.07
N TYR A 155 -0.67 -7.30 14.78
CA TYR A 155 -1.55 -6.59 13.86
C TYR A 155 -3.02 -6.73 14.27
N LEU A 156 -3.40 -7.95 14.68
CA LEU A 156 -4.79 -8.29 15.01
C LEU A 156 -5.23 -7.81 16.41
N THR A 157 -4.33 -7.29 17.26
CA THR A 157 -4.73 -6.67 18.53
C THR A 157 -5.48 -5.37 18.33
N GLY A 158 -5.32 -4.71 17.17
CA GLY A 158 -5.90 -3.40 16.89
C GLY A 158 -5.19 -2.23 17.58
N GLU A 159 -4.08 -2.49 18.28
CA GLU A 159 -3.29 -1.43 18.91
C GLU A 159 -2.72 -0.45 17.87
N PRO A 160 -2.63 0.85 18.18
CA PRO A 160 -2.07 1.84 17.27
C PRO A 160 -0.64 1.49 16.83
N MET A 161 -0.46 1.20 15.55
CA MET A 161 0.84 0.89 14.97
C MET A 161 1.62 2.18 14.68
N LYS A 162 2.87 2.23 15.12
CA LYS A 162 3.78 3.35 14.86
C LYS A 162 4.56 3.13 13.57
N PHE A 163 4.17 3.87 12.54
CA PHE A 163 4.88 3.88 11.26
C PHE A 163 5.99 4.93 11.27
N LYS A 164 7.16 4.57 10.75
CA LYS A 164 8.28 5.51 10.52
C LYS A 164 8.53 5.63 9.01
N SER A 165 8.80 6.85 8.54
CA SER A 165 9.06 7.14 7.13
C SER A 165 10.33 6.39 6.69
N VAL A 166 10.25 5.70 5.56
CA VAL A 166 11.37 4.95 4.97
C VAL A 166 11.87 5.58 3.69
N CYS A 167 10.99 6.18 2.88
CA CYS A 167 11.39 6.89 1.67
C CYS A 167 10.34 7.90 1.21
N LYS A 168 10.76 8.87 0.39
CA LYS A 168 9.91 9.93 -0.16
C LYS A 168 10.17 10.17 -1.64
N PHE A 169 9.12 10.51 -2.36
CA PHE A 169 9.15 10.80 -3.79
C PHE A 169 8.36 12.06 -4.11
N LYS A 170 8.91 12.90 -4.98
CA LYS A 170 8.15 13.95 -5.68
C LYS A 170 7.56 13.34 -6.94
N ILE A 171 6.24 13.36 -7.07
CA ILE A 171 5.55 12.91 -8.29
C ILE A 171 5.19 14.14 -9.09
N VAL A 172 5.55 14.18 -10.37
CA VAL A 172 5.27 15.30 -11.27
C VAL A 172 4.33 14.85 -12.39
N CYS A 173 3.21 15.54 -12.52
CA CYS A 173 2.29 15.41 -13.63
C CYS A 173 2.35 16.70 -14.45
N GLU A 174 2.97 16.65 -15.63
CA GLU A 174 3.12 17.83 -16.49
C GLU A 174 1.81 18.14 -17.22
N ASP A 175 1.24 17.14 -17.87
CA ASP A 175 0.00 17.25 -18.63
C ASP A 175 -0.95 16.10 -18.27
N LEU A 176 -2.24 16.43 -18.11
CA LEU A 176 -3.27 15.47 -17.77
C LEU A 176 -4.37 15.51 -18.85
N GLN A 177 -4.28 14.57 -19.79
CA GLN A 177 -5.22 14.51 -20.91
C GLN A 177 -6.61 13.99 -20.52
N THR A 178 -6.70 13.21 -19.44
CA THR A 178 -7.95 12.61 -18.97
C THR A 178 -8.09 12.83 -17.48
N VAL A 179 -9.27 13.25 -17.04
CA VAL A 179 -9.57 13.42 -15.61
C VAL A 179 -9.48 12.05 -14.92
N MET A 180 -8.57 11.95 -13.96
CA MET A 180 -8.42 10.74 -13.15
C MET A 180 -9.50 10.71 -12.07
N VAL A 181 -10.23 9.60 -12.01
CA VAL A 181 -11.27 9.39 -11.03
C VAL A 181 -10.65 8.76 -9.77
N PRO A 182 -11.03 9.18 -8.56
CA PRO A 182 -10.55 8.55 -7.33
C PRO A 182 -10.95 7.07 -7.28
N LEU A 183 -10.12 6.23 -6.68
CA LEU A 183 -10.45 4.84 -6.38
C LEU A 183 -11.73 4.77 -5.51
N PRO A 184 -12.52 3.69 -5.61
CA PRO A 184 -13.69 3.46 -4.76
C PRO A 184 -13.35 3.63 -3.27
N ASP A 185 -14.32 4.11 -2.50
CA ASP A 185 -14.15 4.44 -1.08
C ASP A 185 -14.18 3.18 -0.20
N CYS A 186 -13.13 2.37 -0.34
CA CYS A 186 -12.90 1.14 0.42
C CYS A 186 -12.11 1.40 1.69
N ALA A 187 -12.06 0.40 2.56
CA ALA A 187 -11.23 0.42 3.76
C ALA A 187 -9.75 0.74 3.45
N SER A 188 -9.06 1.34 4.41
CA SER A 188 -7.65 1.73 4.26
C SER A 188 -6.72 0.53 4.17
N GLY A 189 -5.52 0.74 3.61
CA GLY A 189 -4.48 -0.28 3.48
C GLY A 189 -4.29 -0.78 2.05
N GLU A 190 -3.57 -1.90 1.92
CA GLU A 190 -3.20 -2.51 0.65
C GLU A 190 -4.39 -3.13 -0.08
N TRP A 191 -4.35 -3.06 -1.41
CA TRP A 191 -5.27 -3.74 -2.32
C TRP A 191 -4.71 -5.11 -2.70
N GLY A 192 -5.63 -6.07 -2.89
CA GLY A 192 -5.34 -7.46 -3.23
C GLY A 192 -5.35 -8.41 -2.03
N PRO A 193 -5.12 -9.71 -2.29
CA PRO A 193 -5.27 -10.77 -1.31
C PRO A 193 -4.09 -10.94 -0.37
N ALA A 194 -2.97 -10.23 -0.57
CA ALA A 194 -1.75 -10.40 0.22
C ALA A 194 -2.00 -10.30 1.74
N LYS A 195 -2.79 -9.30 2.17
CA LYS A 195 -3.22 -9.14 3.57
C LYS A 195 -4.04 -10.35 4.06
N ALA A 196 -4.97 -10.82 3.24
CA ALA A 196 -5.87 -11.91 3.57
C ALA A 196 -5.11 -13.22 3.78
N THR A 197 -4.16 -13.52 2.89
CA THR A 197 -3.29 -14.68 3.00
C THR A 197 -2.40 -14.57 4.24
N ARG A 198 -1.68 -13.45 4.40
CA ARG A 198 -0.74 -13.22 5.49
C ARG A 198 -1.39 -13.25 6.88
N LEU A 199 -2.56 -12.62 7.04
CA LEU A 199 -3.17 -12.38 8.36
C LEU A 199 -4.31 -13.34 8.70
N PHE A 200 -4.95 -13.95 7.69
CA PHE A 200 -6.14 -14.78 7.90
C PHE A 200 -5.98 -16.19 7.32
N GLY A 201 -4.96 -16.45 6.50
CA GLY A 201 -4.79 -17.74 5.84
C GLY A 201 -5.80 -17.96 4.71
N LEU A 202 -6.31 -16.87 4.13
CA LEU A 202 -7.16 -16.88 2.94
C LEU A 202 -6.29 -16.85 1.69
N GLU A 203 -6.13 -17.99 1.04
CA GLU A 203 -5.34 -18.14 -0.18
C GLU A 203 -6.24 -17.96 -1.41
N PRO A 204 -5.97 -17.00 -2.30
CA PRO A 204 -6.81 -16.77 -3.48
C PRO A 204 -6.71 -17.95 -4.46
N ILE A 205 -7.87 -18.52 -4.83
CA ILE A 205 -7.97 -19.60 -5.84
C ILE A 205 -8.11 -19.00 -7.25
N THR A 206 -9.00 -18.00 -7.41
CA THR A 206 -9.32 -17.47 -8.75
C THR A 206 -8.49 -16.26 -9.15
N HIS A 207 -8.40 -15.22 -8.30
CA HIS A 207 -7.75 -13.96 -8.64
C HIS A 207 -6.68 -13.60 -7.61
N GLN A 208 -5.43 -13.58 -8.05
CA GLN A 208 -4.28 -13.25 -7.20
C GLN A 208 -3.94 -11.75 -7.23
N ASP A 209 -4.34 -11.06 -8.30
CA ASP A 209 -4.06 -9.65 -8.51
C ASP A 209 -5.11 -8.74 -7.85
N ALA A 210 -4.65 -7.59 -7.37
CA ALA A 210 -5.50 -6.58 -6.75
C ALA A 210 -6.51 -5.93 -7.72
N LEU A 211 -6.21 -5.93 -9.02
CA LEU A 211 -7.07 -5.43 -10.09
C LEU A 211 -7.71 -6.61 -10.83
N VAL A 212 -9.04 -6.62 -10.88
CA VAL A 212 -9.82 -7.65 -11.56
C VAL A 212 -10.62 -7.02 -12.70
N PHE A 213 -10.61 -7.66 -13.86
CA PHE A 213 -11.50 -7.32 -14.96
C PHE A 213 -12.62 -8.34 -15.01
N ALA A 214 -13.86 -7.85 -15.04
CA ALA A 214 -15.05 -8.70 -15.02
C ALA A 214 -16.07 -8.26 -16.08
N GLY A 215 -16.90 -9.21 -16.49
CA GLY A 215 -18.10 -8.95 -17.29
C GLY A 215 -19.23 -8.44 -16.41
N ARG A 216 -20.40 -9.09 -16.52
CA ARG A 216 -21.59 -8.78 -15.69
C ARG A 216 -21.56 -9.45 -14.31
N ASP A 217 -20.88 -10.56 -14.20
CA ASP A 217 -20.80 -11.36 -12.98
C ASP A 217 -19.34 -11.71 -12.71
N LEU A 218 -19.00 -11.89 -11.42
CA LEU A 218 -17.66 -12.27 -10.98
C LEU A 218 -17.75 -13.23 -9.80
N GLU A 219 -16.94 -14.28 -9.83
CA GLU A 219 -16.77 -15.20 -8.72
C GLU A 219 -15.33 -15.14 -8.18
N LEU A 220 -15.19 -14.77 -6.91
CA LEU A 220 -13.92 -14.77 -6.19
C LEU A 220 -13.91 -15.93 -5.19
N GLN A 221 -12.90 -16.79 -5.29
CA GLN A 221 -12.78 -17.94 -4.39
C GLN A 221 -11.48 -17.88 -3.62
N PHE A 222 -11.53 -18.28 -2.35
CA PHE A 222 -10.39 -18.44 -1.49
C PHE A 222 -10.42 -19.79 -0.78
N HIS A 223 -9.27 -20.44 -0.68
CA HIS A 223 -9.05 -21.57 0.20
C HIS A 223 -8.67 -21.07 1.60
N MET A 224 -9.30 -21.62 2.62
CA MET A 224 -9.04 -21.34 4.03
C MET A 224 -8.07 -22.37 4.58
N THR A 225 -6.82 -21.95 4.78
CA THR A 225 -5.78 -22.80 5.39
C THR A 225 -6.02 -23.08 6.88
N ARG A 226 -6.97 -22.36 7.49
CA ARG A 226 -7.40 -22.50 8.87
C ARG A 226 -8.85 -22.04 9.04
N PRO A 227 -9.56 -22.49 10.09
CA PRO A 227 -10.96 -22.13 10.30
C PRO A 227 -11.16 -20.62 10.49
N LEU A 228 -12.04 -20.03 9.67
CA LEU A 228 -12.53 -18.66 9.78
C LEU A 228 -14.06 -18.68 9.86
N THR A 229 -14.65 -17.67 10.50
CA THR A 229 -16.11 -17.53 10.65
C THR A 229 -16.56 -16.12 10.28
N ASP A 230 -17.87 -15.98 10.05
CA ASP A 230 -18.55 -14.70 9.83
C ASP A 230 -17.92 -13.88 8.70
N PHE A 231 -18.19 -14.27 7.44
CA PHE A 231 -17.78 -13.46 6.30
C PHE A 231 -18.79 -12.33 6.02
N MET A 232 -18.25 -11.18 5.63
CA MET A 232 -19.03 -10.08 5.09
C MET A 232 -18.28 -9.49 3.90
N ALA A 233 -19.04 -9.08 2.89
CA ALA A 233 -18.48 -8.39 1.75
C ALA A 233 -19.32 -7.16 1.43
N THR A 234 -18.64 -6.06 1.12
CA THR A 234 -19.25 -4.77 0.84
C THR A 234 -18.76 -4.28 -0.52
N LEU A 235 -19.69 -3.82 -1.36
CA LEU A 235 -19.41 -3.34 -2.70
C LEU A 235 -19.57 -1.82 -2.76
N HIS A 236 -18.56 -1.15 -3.30
CA HIS A 236 -18.44 0.31 -3.40
C HIS A 236 -18.38 0.73 -4.87
N LYS A 237 -19.02 1.85 -5.21
CA LYS A 237 -18.88 2.54 -6.49
C LYS A 237 -19.04 4.04 -6.28
N ASN A 238 -18.19 4.84 -6.91
CA ASN A 238 -18.26 6.29 -6.79
C ASN A 238 -19.62 6.82 -7.25
N GLY A 239 -20.18 7.74 -6.46
CA GLY A 239 -21.50 8.31 -6.70
C GLY A 239 -22.68 7.37 -6.42
N SER A 240 -22.43 6.17 -5.87
CA SER A 240 -23.48 5.22 -5.50
C SER A 240 -23.50 4.97 -4.00
N GLU A 241 -24.69 4.80 -3.43
CA GLU A 241 -24.85 4.42 -2.03
C GLU A 241 -24.58 2.92 -1.83
N GLU A 242 -23.75 2.58 -0.84
CA GLU A 242 -23.40 1.20 -0.47
C GLU A 242 -24.63 0.31 -0.23
N LYS A 243 -25.67 0.84 0.44
CA LYS A 243 -26.92 0.12 0.72
C LYS A 243 -27.63 -0.38 -0.54
N ARG A 244 -27.50 0.33 -1.66
CA ARG A 244 -28.07 -0.09 -2.95
C ARG A 244 -27.26 -1.21 -3.60
N LEU A 245 -25.98 -1.29 -3.26
CA LEU A 245 -25.02 -2.26 -3.80
C LEU A 245 -25.00 -3.58 -3.02
N SER A 246 -25.43 -3.58 -1.76
CA SER A 246 -25.43 -4.76 -0.87
C SER A 246 -26.10 -6.02 -1.45
N LYS A 247 -27.16 -5.86 -2.26
CA LYS A 247 -27.87 -6.97 -2.90
C LYS A 247 -27.12 -7.63 -4.07
N TYR A 248 -26.03 -7.01 -4.52
CA TYR A 248 -25.24 -7.46 -5.67
C TYR A 248 -23.95 -8.18 -5.26
N VAL A 249 -23.76 -8.38 -3.95
CA VAL A 249 -22.66 -9.16 -3.40
C VAL A 249 -23.23 -10.17 -2.43
N SER A 250 -22.80 -11.42 -2.55
CA SER A 250 -23.14 -12.49 -1.62
C SER A 250 -21.94 -13.40 -1.44
N HIS A 251 -21.97 -14.23 -0.41
CA HIS A 251 -20.94 -15.22 -0.20
C HIS A 251 -21.56 -16.54 0.25
N ARG A 252 -20.81 -17.62 0.03
CA ARG A 252 -21.09 -18.95 0.58
C ARG A 252 -19.78 -19.57 1.03
N VAL A 253 -19.86 -20.39 2.06
CA VAL A 253 -18.76 -21.23 2.53
C VAL A 253 -19.15 -22.68 2.29
N ALA A 254 -18.31 -23.43 1.60
CA ALA A 254 -18.44 -24.86 1.41
C ALA A 254 -17.10 -25.50 1.75
N ASP A 255 -17.09 -26.36 2.76
CA ASP A 255 -15.88 -26.96 3.34
C ASP A 255 -14.84 -25.89 3.72
N ASP A 256 -13.66 -25.93 3.11
CA ASP A 256 -12.56 -25.00 3.30
C ASP A 256 -12.50 -23.90 2.23
N VAL A 257 -13.54 -23.74 1.39
CA VAL A 257 -13.59 -22.73 0.35
C VAL A 257 -14.68 -21.71 0.64
N VAL A 258 -14.29 -20.43 0.67
CA VAL A 258 -15.24 -19.30 0.65
C VAL A 258 -15.33 -18.76 -0.78
N THR A 259 -16.57 -18.62 -1.27
CA THR A 259 -16.89 -18.08 -2.59
C THR A 259 -17.70 -16.80 -2.43
N PHE A 260 -17.22 -15.70 -3.01
CA PHE A 260 -17.96 -14.44 -3.15
C PHE A 260 -18.48 -14.32 -4.58
N THR A 261 -19.79 -14.12 -4.70
CA THR A 261 -20.47 -13.92 -5.99
C THR A 261 -20.92 -12.47 -6.09
N LEU A 262 -20.46 -11.81 -7.15
CA LEU A 262 -20.77 -10.43 -7.46
C LEU A 262 -21.53 -10.33 -8.78
N SER A 263 -22.44 -9.37 -8.87
CA SER A 263 -23.10 -8.97 -10.11
C SER A 263 -23.02 -7.45 -10.26
N PHE A 264 -22.80 -6.95 -11.46
CA PHE A 264 -22.59 -5.52 -11.70
C PHE A 264 -23.81 -4.91 -12.38
N PRO A 265 -24.55 -3.98 -11.73
CA PRO A 265 -25.74 -3.38 -12.33
C PRO A 265 -25.43 -2.50 -13.55
N GLU A 266 -24.23 -1.95 -13.62
CA GLU A 266 -23.76 -1.09 -14.68
C GLU A 266 -22.25 -1.28 -14.89
N GLU A 267 -21.74 -0.80 -16.03
CA GLU A 267 -20.29 -0.79 -16.25
C GLU A 267 -19.62 0.26 -15.36
N GLY A 268 -18.35 0.01 -15.04
CA GLY A 268 -17.54 0.96 -14.31
C GLY A 268 -16.58 0.29 -13.32
N GLN A 269 -16.04 1.13 -12.45
CA GLN A 269 -15.06 0.73 -11.44
C GLN A 269 -15.74 0.55 -10.09
N TYR A 270 -15.53 -0.63 -9.50
CA TYR A 270 -16.07 -1.06 -8.23
C TYR A 270 -14.93 -1.39 -7.26
N GLY A 271 -15.19 -1.21 -5.98
CA GLY A 271 -14.31 -1.66 -4.90
C GLY A 271 -15.03 -2.71 -4.08
N LEU A 272 -14.40 -3.86 -3.85
CA LEU A 272 -14.92 -4.89 -2.96
C LEU A 272 -14.10 -4.88 -1.68
N ASP A 273 -14.74 -4.72 -0.53
CA ASP A 273 -14.13 -4.99 0.77
C ASP A 273 -14.64 -6.34 1.31
N ILE A 274 -13.72 -7.13 1.87
CA ILE A 274 -14.02 -8.41 2.51
C ILE A 274 -13.57 -8.34 3.96
N TYR A 275 -14.45 -8.79 4.85
CA TYR A 275 -14.22 -8.87 6.28
C TYR A 275 -14.47 -10.29 6.78
N THR A 276 -13.75 -10.68 7.81
CA THR A 276 -13.88 -11.99 8.44
C THR A 276 -13.48 -11.93 9.92
N ARG A 277 -13.66 -13.04 10.63
CA ARG A 277 -13.21 -13.23 12.01
C ARG A 277 -12.49 -14.57 12.15
N GLU A 278 -11.42 -14.58 12.94
CA GLU A 278 -10.73 -15.81 13.32
C GLU A 278 -11.53 -16.59 14.39
N VAL A 279 -11.56 -17.93 14.25
CA VAL A 279 -12.22 -18.80 15.23
C VAL A 279 -11.39 -18.83 16.52
N GLY A 280 -11.96 -18.39 17.63
CA GLY A 280 -11.29 -18.45 18.94
C GLY A 280 -10.30 -17.31 19.21
N ALA A 281 -10.52 -16.11 18.66
CA ALA A 281 -9.81 -14.91 19.09
C ALA A 281 -9.86 -14.82 20.64
N PRO A 282 -8.71 -14.68 21.34
CA PRO A 282 -8.65 -14.82 22.79
C PRO A 282 -9.62 -13.86 23.45
N ASP A 283 -10.43 -14.41 24.36
CA ASP A 283 -11.43 -13.68 25.15
C ASP A 283 -10.82 -12.41 25.73
N ALA A 284 -11.15 -11.25 25.16
CA ALA A 284 -11.10 -10.00 25.89
C ALA A 284 -12.23 -10.05 26.93
N THR A 285 -11.93 -10.65 28.08
CA THR A 285 -12.59 -10.46 29.39
C THR A 285 -13.95 -9.74 29.36
N GLY A 286 -15.03 -10.42 28.92
CA GLY A 286 -16.38 -9.85 28.98
C GLY A 286 -17.46 -10.68 28.26
N PRO A 287 -18.64 -10.95 28.83
CA PRO A 287 -19.64 -11.84 28.22
C PRO A 287 -20.43 -11.24 27.04
N THR A 288 -20.08 -10.06 26.51
CA THR A 288 -21.00 -9.30 25.63
C THR A 288 -20.34 -8.43 24.55
N GLU A 289 -19.07 -8.58 24.21
CA GLU A 289 -18.51 -7.90 23.04
C GLU A 289 -18.48 -8.86 21.84
N LYS A 290 -19.46 -8.72 20.93
CA LYS A 290 -19.37 -9.33 19.60
C LYS A 290 -18.10 -8.77 18.94
N HIS A 291 -17.03 -9.56 18.87
CA HIS A 291 -15.79 -9.17 18.19
C HIS A 291 -16.12 -8.55 16.82
N LEU A 292 -15.67 -7.33 16.55
CA LEU A 292 -15.93 -6.68 15.27
C LEU A 292 -15.28 -7.51 14.14
N LEU A 293 -15.93 -7.52 12.97
CA LEU A 293 -15.33 -8.11 11.79
C LEU A 293 -14.07 -7.32 11.42
N THR A 294 -13.00 -8.03 11.05
CA THR A 294 -11.75 -7.38 10.66
C THR A 294 -11.64 -7.39 9.14
N HIS A 295 -11.31 -6.23 8.57
CA HIS A 295 -11.04 -6.11 7.14
C HIS A 295 -9.84 -6.97 6.77
N CYS A 296 -10.01 -7.90 5.82
CA CYS A 296 -8.96 -8.83 5.42
C CYS A 296 -8.49 -8.63 3.98
N CYS A 297 -9.36 -8.20 3.07
CA CYS A 297 -9.03 -8.11 1.64
C CYS A 297 -9.82 -6.99 0.98
N LYS A 298 -9.26 -6.39 -0.08
CA LYS A 298 -10.04 -5.58 -1.00
C LYS A 298 -9.57 -5.69 -2.45
N TYR A 299 -10.48 -5.58 -3.40
CA TYR A 299 -10.19 -5.63 -4.84
C TYR A 299 -10.72 -4.41 -5.55
N LEU A 300 -9.96 -3.93 -6.53
CA LEU A 300 -10.42 -2.99 -7.53
C LEU A 300 -10.96 -3.78 -8.72
N ILE A 301 -12.21 -3.58 -9.09
CA ILE A 301 -12.88 -4.37 -10.12
C ILE A 301 -13.35 -3.44 -11.24
N ASN A 302 -12.86 -3.65 -12.45
CA ASN A 302 -13.34 -2.96 -13.64
C ASN A 302 -14.34 -3.86 -14.38
N SER A 303 -15.62 -3.52 -14.32
CA SER A 303 -16.69 -4.21 -15.02
C SER A 303 -16.99 -3.55 -16.36
N SER A 304 -17.03 -4.33 -17.44
CA SER A 304 -17.46 -3.90 -18.77
C SER A 304 -18.15 -5.04 -19.50
N LYS A 305 -19.15 -4.76 -20.36
CA LYS A 305 -19.82 -5.77 -21.19
C LYS A 305 -18.89 -6.46 -22.20
N ARG A 306 -17.70 -5.88 -22.45
CA ARG A 306 -16.71 -6.40 -23.39
C ARG A 306 -15.77 -7.45 -22.79
N ASN A 307 -15.76 -7.56 -21.46
CA ASN A 307 -14.99 -8.57 -20.71
C ASN A 307 -15.88 -9.78 -20.45
#